data_AF-A0A7S1KQG2-F1
#
_entry.id   AF-A0A7S1KQG2-F1
#
_cell.length_a   1.000
_cell.length_b   1.000
_cell.length_c   1.000
_cell.angle_alpha   90.00
_cell.angle_beta   90.00
_cell.angle_gamma   90.00
#
_symmetry.space_group_name_H-M   'P 1'
#
loop_
_entity.id
_entity.type
_entity.pdbx_description
1 polymer ?
#
loop_
_entity_poly.entity_id
_entity_poly.type
_entity_poly.pdbx_seq_one_letter_code
_entity_poly.pdbx_strand_id
1 'polypeptide(L)'
;QDKVKYWDFECSCEVCQLSGRDLELSDSRRRRIATLHNAIFAYMHTGLFFNAFEAAKNEIELLQQEDASDPDRMARIQYDAFLACFSAGRIAEAKSFAKEALQNHLICEGPHGKYVEDYTVAALNPLKYMASILDRGF
;
A
#
# COMPACT_ATOMS: atom_id res chain seq x y z
N GLN A 1 -7.51 27.16 15.85
CA GLN A 1 -7.08 26.35 14.70
C GLN A 1 -5.57 26.39 14.71
N ASP A 2 -4.93 25.58 15.55
CA ASP A 2 -3.47 25.50 15.58
C ASP A 2 -3.02 24.50 14.52
N LYS A 3 -2.78 25.02 13.31
CA LYS A 3 -2.11 24.25 12.26
C LYS A 3 -0.68 24.01 12.73
N VAL A 4 -0.38 22.76 13.05
CA VAL A 4 0.90 22.28 13.60
C VAL A 4 2.06 22.72 12.70
N LYS A 5 2.77 23.78 13.10
CA LYS A 5 3.99 24.26 12.43
C LYS A 5 5.21 23.49 12.95
N TYR A 6 5.39 22.25 12.51
CA TYR A 6 6.64 21.53 12.78
C TYR A 6 7.77 21.97 11.82
N TRP A 7 7.41 22.45 10.62
CA TRP A 7 8.35 22.78 9.53
C TRP A 7 8.33 24.25 9.09
N ASP A 8 7.58 25.13 9.78
CA ASP A 8 7.29 26.52 9.38
C ASP A 8 6.94 26.68 7.87
N PHE A 9 6.19 25.71 7.35
CA PHE A 9 5.73 25.64 5.97
C PHE A 9 4.20 25.56 5.95
N GLU A 10 3.57 26.31 5.05
CA GLU A 10 2.14 26.24 4.77
C GLU A 10 1.92 25.59 3.40
N CYS A 11 1.27 24.42 3.39
CA CYS A 11 0.93 23.73 2.15
C CYS A 11 -0.20 24.43 1.41
N SER A 12 -0.02 24.67 0.11
CA SER A 12 -1.02 25.27 -0.78
C SER A 12 -1.48 24.33 -1.91
N CYS A 13 -1.35 23.01 -1.73
CA CYS A 13 -1.87 22.06 -2.72
C CYS A 13 -3.40 22.10 -2.80
N GLU A 14 -3.97 21.61 -3.90
CA GLU A 14 -5.41 21.62 -4.16
C GLU A 14 -6.24 21.05 -3.00
N VAL A 15 -5.76 19.97 -2.37
CA VAL A 15 -6.43 19.37 -1.22
C VAL A 15 -6.41 20.27 0.02
N CYS A 16 -5.28 20.94 0.30
CA CYS A 16 -5.17 21.87 1.43
C CYS A 16 -5.97 23.17 1.22
N GLN A 17 -6.42 23.44 -0.01
CA GLN A 17 -7.28 24.56 -0.36
C GLN A 17 -8.78 24.20 -0.34
N LEU A 18 -9.14 22.92 -0.14
CA LEU A 18 -10.55 22.52 0.01
C LEU A 18 -11.21 23.21 1.21
N SER A 19 -12.52 23.43 1.11
CA SER A 19 -13.32 24.03 2.17
C SER A 19 -14.71 23.40 2.26
N GLY A 20 -15.40 23.63 3.38
CA GLY A 20 -16.74 23.12 3.61
C GLY A 20 -16.85 21.60 3.50
N ARG A 21 -17.86 21.14 2.77
CA ARG A 21 -18.18 19.71 2.62
C ARG A 21 -17.06 18.91 1.94
N ASP A 22 -16.36 19.50 0.99
CA ASP A 22 -15.31 18.79 0.25
C ASP A 22 -14.10 18.50 1.13
N LEU A 23 -13.77 19.45 2.03
CA LEU A 23 -12.75 19.24 3.06
C LEU A 23 -13.17 18.13 4.04
N GLU A 24 -14.42 18.14 4.52
CA GLU A 24 -14.92 17.11 5.43
C GLU A 24 -14.87 15.70 4.81
N LEU A 25 -15.20 15.59 3.53
CA LEU A 25 -15.14 14.32 2.79
C LEU A 25 -13.68 13.86 2.62
N SER A 26 -12.77 14.76 2.25
CA SER A 26 -11.34 14.44 2.13
C SER A 26 -10.76 13.98 3.47
N ASP A 27 -11.02 14.73 4.54
CA ASP A 27 -10.60 14.38 5.90
C ASP A 27 -11.15 13.02 6.34
N SER A 28 -12.40 12.70 5.99
CA SER A 28 -13.01 11.41 6.27
C SER A 28 -12.29 10.26 5.54
N ARG A 29 -12.01 10.44 4.24
CA ARG A 29 -11.25 9.45 3.46
C ARG A 29 -9.84 9.27 4.01
N ARG A 30 -9.14 10.33 4.38
CA ARG A 30 -7.79 10.28 4.99
C ARG A 30 -7.77 9.55 6.33
N ARG A 31 -8.75 9.78 7.21
CA ARG A 31 -8.92 8.99 8.44
C ARG A 31 -9.20 7.53 8.15
N ARG A 32 -10.01 7.24 7.12
CA ARG A 32 -10.32 5.87 6.72
C ARG A 32 -9.09 5.15 6.17
N ILE A 33 -8.29 5.80 5.34
CA ILE A 33 -7.00 5.30 4.84
C ILE A 33 -6.11 4.89 6.03
N ALA A 34 -5.91 5.79 6.99
CA ALA A 34 -5.09 5.50 8.17
C ALA A 34 -5.63 4.31 9.00
N THR A 35 -6.95 4.19 9.09
CA THR A 35 -7.61 3.07 9.77
C THR A 35 -7.38 1.75 9.03
N LEU A 36 -7.51 1.75 7.70
CA LEU A 36 -7.30 0.57 6.86
C LEU A 36 -5.85 0.09 6.94
N HIS A 37 -4.89 1.02 6.87
CA HIS A 37 -3.47 0.71 6.98
C HIS A 37 -3.14 -0.10 8.24
N ASN A 38 -3.64 0.34 9.39
CA ASN A 38 -3.46 -0.38 10.65
C ASN A 38 -4.22 -1.72 10.69
N ALA A 39 -5.41 -1.76 10.08
CA ALA A 39 -6.23 -2.97 10.05
C ALA A 39 -5.59 -4.09 9.21
N ILE A 40 -4.92 -3.76 8.10
CA ILE A 40 -4.23 -4.73 7.24
C ILE A 40 -3.20 -5.50 8.05
N PHE A 41 -2.34 -4.80 8.79
CA PHE A 41 -1.34 -5.41 9.66
C PHE A 41 -1.99 -6.33 10.71
N ALA A 42 -3.06 -5.87 11.37
CA ALA A 42 -3.78 -6.66 12.37
C ALA A 42 -4.42 -7.93 11.77
N TYR A 43 -5.02 -7.82 10.57
CA TYR A 43 -5.61 -8.96 9.88
C TYR A 43 -4.55 -9.97 9.43
N MET A 44 -3.42 -9.50 8.91
CA MET A 44 -2.30 -10.37 8.56
C MET A 44 -1.78 -11.15 9.77
N HIS A 45 -1.61 -10.50 10.92
CA HIS A 45 -1.15 -11.15 12.15
C HIS A 45 -2.13 -12.17 12.74
N THR A 46 -3.43 -11.97 12.51
CA THR A 46 -4.48 -12.87 13.02
C THR A 46 -4.87 -13.96 12.03
N GLY A 47 -4.23 -14.02 10.86
CA GLY A 47 -4.53 -14.99 9.80
C GLY A 47 -5.81 -14.69 9.03
N LEU A 48 -6.39 -13.51 9.18
CA LEU A 48 -7.60 -13.06 8.48
C LEU A 48 -7.25 -12.50 7.10
N PHE A 49 -6.59 -13.30 6.27
CA PHE A 49 -5.97 -12.85 5.01
C PHE A 49 -6.97 -12.28 4.00
N PHE A 50 -8.20 -12.81 3.95
CA PHE A 50 -9.26 -12.23 3.11
C PHE A 50 -9.62 -10.80 3.53
N ASN A 51 -9.72 -10.55 4.83
CA ASN A 51 -9.99 -9.22 5.37
C ASN A 51 -8.82 -8.26 5.14
N ALA A 52 -7.58 -8.74 5.24
CA ALA A 52 -6.39 -7.97 4.90
C ALA A 52 -6.41 -7.55 3.43
N PHE A 53 -6.72 -8.47 2.52
CA PHE A 53 -6.86 -8.19 1.09
C PHE A 53 -7.94 -7.14 0.80
N GLU A 54 -9.15 -7.33 1.33
CA GLU A 54 -10.24 -6.37 1.14
C GLU A 54 -9.87 -4.98 1.72
N ALA A 55 -9.19 -4.94 2.87
CA ALA A 55 -8.73 -3.69 3.45
C ALA A 55 -7.67 -2.99 2.56
N ALA A 56 -6.72 -3.74 2.02
CA ALA A 56 -5.69 -3.21 1.12
C ALA A 56 -6.29 -2.67 -0.18
N LYS A 57 -7.24 -3.40 -0.78
CA LYS A 57 -7.96 -2.94 -1.97
C LYS A 57 -8.73 -1.63 -1.71
N ASN A 58 -9.44 -1.56 -0.58
CA ASN A 58 -10.14 -0.34 -0.18
C ASN A 58 -9.17 0.83 0.07
N GLU A 59 -7.99 0.57 0.63
CA GLU A 59 -6.98 1.61 0.83
C GLU A 59 -6.48 2.14 -0.52
N ILE A 60 -6.16 1.25 -1.47
CA ILE A 60 -5.76 1.62 -2.84
C ILE A 60 -6.80 2.53 -3.50
N GLU A 61 -8.09 2.15 -3.46
CA GLU A 61 -9.17 2.93 -4.06
C GLU A 61 -9.28 4.33 -3.42
N LEU A 62 -9.13 4.42 -2.10
CA LEU A 62 -9.17 5.71 -1.40
C LEU A 62 -7.93 6.58 -1.68
N LEU A 63 -6.75 5.98 -1.83
CA LEU A 63 -5.54 6.70 -2.22
C LEU A 63 -5.66 7.33 -3.60
N GLN A 64 -6.31 6.63 -4.54
CA GLN A 64 -6.59 7.16 -5.88
C GLN A 64 -7.59 8.31 -5.82
N GLN A 65 -8.63 8.20 -4.98
CA GLN A 65 -9.62 9.28 -4.80
C GLN A 65 -9.04 10.55 -4.15
N GLU A 66 -7.99 10.41 -3.33
CA GLU A 66 -7.32 11.51 -2.65
C GLU A 66 -6.12 12.08 -3.41
N ASP A 67 -5.89 11.62 -4.65
CA ASP A 67 -4.69 11.91 -5.44
C ASP A 67 -3.39 11.73 -4.63
N ALA A 68 -3.39 10.71 -3.77
CA ALA A 68 -2.33 10.37 -2.84
C ALA A 68 -1.69 9.02 -3.19
N SER A 69 -1.72 8.68 -4.49
CA SER A 69 -1.18 7.43 -5.05
C SER A 69 0.30 7.59 -5.43
N ASP A 70 1.12 8.07 -4.51
CA ASP A 70 2.56 8.15 -4.76
C ASP A 70 3.14 6.72 -4.91
N PRO A 71 4.15 6.51 -5.79
CA PRO A 71 4.56 5.15 -6.13
C PRO A 71 5.16 4.39 -4.94
N ASP A 72 5.84 5.04 -3.98
CA ASP A 72 6.37 4.36 -2.78
C ASP A 72 5.23 3.76 -1.96
N ARG A 73 4.21 4.58 -1.67
CA ARG A 73 3.05 4.14 -0.92
C ARG A 73 2.26 3.06 -1.65
N MET A 74 2.08 3.22 -2.96
CA MET A 74 1.41 2.24 -3.81
C MET A 74 2.16 0.90 -3.83
N ALA A 75 3.49 0.92 -3.93
CA ALA A 75 4.31 -0.28 -3.89
C ALA A 75 4.12 -1.06 -2.59
N ARG A 76 4.11 -0.35 -1.45
CA ARG A 76 3.94 -0.95 -0.12
C ARG A 76 2.56 -1.59 0.05
N ILE A 77 1.48 -0.87 -0.25
CA ILE A 77 0.12 -1.41 -0.09
C ILE A 77 -0.17 -2.57 -1.07
N GLN A 78 0.38 -2.52 -2.29
CA GLN A 78 0.28 -3.62 -3.23
C GLN A 78 1.09 -4.83 -2.79
N TYR A 79 2.22 -4.63 -2.11
CA TYR A 79 2.95 -5.74 -1.49
C TYR A 79 2.15 -6.39 -0.35
N ASP A 80 1.49 -5.60 0.49
CA ASP A 80 0.59 -6.13 1.52
C ASP A 80 -0.58 -6.91 0.90
N ALA A 81 -1.17 -6.40 -0.19
CA ALA A 81 -2.20 -7.10 -0.95
C ALA A 81 -1.68 -8.41 -1.57
N PHE A 82 -0.45 -8.41 -2.09
CA PHE A 82 0.23 -9.61 -2.58
C PHE A 82 0.34 -10.68 -1.48
N LEU A 83 0.85 -10.32 -0.30
CA LEU A 83 1.00 -11.24 0.82
C LEU A 83 -0.36 -11.78 1.29
N ALA A 84 -1.37 -10.91 1.39
CA ALA A 84 -2.73 -11.30 1.78
C ALA A 84 -3.35 -12.29 0.77
N CYS A 85 -3.29 -11.99 -0.53
CA CYS A 85 -3.77 -12.88 -1.59
C CYS A 85 -3.03 -14.22 -1.58
N PHE A 86 -1.70 -14.19 -1.43
CA PHE A 86 -0.89 -15.41 -1.41
C PHE A 86 -1.28 -16.32 -0.24
N SER A 87 -1.36 -15.75 0.97
CA SER A 87 -1.73 -16.48 2.19
C SER A 87 -3.17 -16.99 2.16
N ALA A 88 -4.07 -16.32 1.42
CA ALA A 88 -5.43 -16.79 1.16
C ALA A 88 -5.53 -17.85 0.03
N GLY A 89 -4.41 -18.25 -0.59
CA GLY A 89 -4.38 -19.20 -1.71
C GLY A 89 -4.77 -18.62 -3.07
N ARG A 90 -4.95 -17.30 -3.18
CA ARG A 90 -5.34 -16.58 -4.42
C ARG A 90 -4.10 -16.20 -5.23
N ILE A 91 -3.38 -17.22 -5.70
CA ILE A 91 -2.04 -17.05 -6.31
C ILE A 91 -2.04 -16.19 -7.57
N ALA A 92 -3.08 -16.26 -8.41
CA ALA A 92 -3.16 -15.47 -9.63
C ALA A 92 -3.23 -13.95 -9.34
N GLU A 93 -4.01 -13.57 -8.33
CA GLU A 93 -4.16 -12.18 -7.90
C GLU A 93 -2.91 -11.70 -7.17
N ALA A 94 -2.34 -12.55 -6.31
CA ALA A 94 -1.06 -12.27 -5.67
C ALA A 94 -0.01 -11.89 -6.73
N LYS A 95 0.08 -12.65 -7.83
CA LYS A 95 0.99 -12.34 -8.93
C LYS A 95 0.71 -11.00 -9.60
N SER A 96 -0.56 -10.56 -9.69
CA SER A 96 -0.90 -9.23 -10.23
C SER A 96 -0.36 -8.14 -9.32
N PHE A 97 -0.67 -8.21 -8.02
CA PHE A 97 -0.22 -7.22 -7.05
C PHE A 97 1.30 -7.16 -6.93
N ALA A 98 2.00 -8.30 -6.98
CA ALA A 98 3.46 -8.32 -7.00
C ALA A 98 4.05 -7.59 -8.22
N LYS A 99 3.41 -7.70 -9.40
CA LYS A 99 3.85 -6.97 -10.60
C LYS A 99 3.60 -5.47 -10.47
N GLU A 100 2.45 -5.08 -9.96
CA GLU A 100 2.12 -3.67 -9.76
C GLU A 100 3.06 -3.04 -8.72
N ALA A 101 3.35 -3.74 -7.62
CA ALA A 101 4.31 -3.30 -6.62
C ALA A 101 5.71 -3.15 -7.21
N LEU A 102 6.15 -4.11 -8.05
CA LEU A 102 7.42 -4.01 -8.78
C LEU A 102 7.46 -2.78 -9.69
N GLN A 103 6.40 -2.51 -10.44
CA GLN A 103 6.32 -1.33 -11.30
C GLN A 103 6.50 -0.03 -10.51
N ASN A 104 5.87 0.06 -9.35
CA ASN A 104 6.00 1.23 -8.48
C ASN A 104 7.39 1.34 -7.84
N HIS A 105 8.01 0.24 -7.39
CA HIS A 105 9.41 0.24 -6.92
C HIS A 105 10.39 0.65 -8.02
N LEU A 106 10.17 0.24 -9.27
CA LEU A 106 10.99 0.67 -10.40
C LEU A 106 10.93 2.17 -10.63
N ILE A 107 9.77 2.80 -10.40
CA ILE A 107 9.60 4.25 -10.50
C ILE A 107 10.34 4.96 -9.36
N CYS A 108 10.20 4.49 -8.13
CA CYS A 108 10.75 5.16 -6.94
C CYS A 108 12.25 4.94 -6.72
N GLU A 109 12.77 3.74 -7.01
CA GLU A 109 14.13 3.35 -6.66
C GLU A 109 15.03 3.10 -7.88
N GLY A 110 14.43 3.00 -9.07
CA GLY A 110 15.13 2.60 -10.29
C GLY A 110 15.44 1.09 -10.34
N PRO A 111 16.05 0.61 -11.43
CA PRO A 111 16.22 -0.82 -11.72
C PRO A 111 17.19 -1.56 -10.77
N HIS A 112 17.99 -0.82 -10.01
CA HIS A 112 18.94 -1.35 -9.04
C HIS A 112 18.51 -1.08 -7.59
N GLY A 113 17.23 -0.75 -7.40
CA GLY A 113 16.62 -0.57 -6.08
C GLY A 113 16.69 -1.84 -5.25
N LYS A 114 16.84 -1.68 -3.93
CA LYS A 114 17.00 -2.80 -2.99
C LYS A 114 15.86 -3.82 -3.10
N TYR A 115 14.64 -3.33 -3.32
CA TYR A 115 13.45 -4.18 -3.34
C TYR A 115 13.11 -4.72 -4.75
N VAL A 116 13.70 -4.15 -5.81
CA VAL A 116 13.38 -4.52 -7.20
C VAL A 116 13.74 -5.97 -7.50
N GLU A 117 14.89 -6.46 -7.01
CA GLU A 117 15.30 -7.86 -7.24
C GLU A 117 14.32 -8.85 -6.59
N ASP A 118 14.03 -8.67 -5.30
CA ASP A 118 13.10 -9.52 -4.54
C ASP A 118 11.70 -9.49 -5.17
N TYR A 119 11.21 -8.32 -5.57
CA TYR A 119 9.88 -8.15 -6.15
C TYR A 119 9.81 -8.67 -7.58
N THR A 120 10.94 -8.70 -8.31
CA THR A 120 11.03 -9.40 -9.60
C THR A 120 10.80 -10.89 -9.42
N VAL A 121 11.39 -11.51 -8.40
CA VAL A 121 11.15 -12.92 -8.09
C VAL A 121 9.69 -13.14 -7.68
N ALA A 122 9.12 -12.27 -6.83
CA ALA A 122 7.71 -12.33 -6.44
C ALA A 122 6.76 -12.24 -7.66
N ALA A 123 7.01 -11.30 -8.56
CA ALA A 123 6.20 -11.06 -9.76
C ALA A 123 6.29 -12.20 -10.80
N LEU A 124 7.43 -12.89 -10.89
CA LEU A 124 7.63 -14.01 -11.80
C LEU A 124 7.12 -15.33 -11.21
N ASN A 125 7.49 -15.62 -9.97
CA ASN A 125 7.23 -16.86 -9.27
C ASN A 125 6.94 -16.62 -7.76
N PRO A 126 5.68 -16.28 -7.41
CA PRO A 126 5.25 -16.07 -6.03
C PRO A 126 5.61 -17.21 -5.08
N LEU A 127 5.47 -18.47 -5.51
CA LEU A 127 5.76 -19.64 -4.68
C LEU A 127 7.24 -19.72 -4.31
N LYS A 128 8.13 -19.52 -5.30
CA LYS A 128 9.59 -19.50 -5.06
C LYS A 128 9.99 -18.36 -4.13
N TYR A 129 9.40 -17.18 -4.35
CA TYR A 129 9.66 -16.03 -3.50
C TYR A 129 9.27 -16.28 -2.04
N MET A 130 8.04 -16.77 -1.82
CA MET A 130 7.55 -17.04 -0.47
C MET A 130 8.35 -18.15 0.23
N ALA A 131 8.78 -19.19 -0.50
CA ALA A 131 9.70 -20.18 0.05
C ALA A 131 11.02 -19.54 0.53
N SER A 132 11.60 -18.63 -0.27
CA SER A 132 12.83 -17.94 0.13
C SER A 132 12.67 -17.00 1.34
N ILE A 133 11.48 -16.41 1.52
CA ILE A 133 11.19 -15.60 2.71
C ILE A 133 11.17 -16.48 3.95
N LEU A 134 10.49 -17.63 3.88
CA LEU A 134 10.41 -18.58 4.99
C LEU A 134 11.80 -19.11 5.38
N ASP A 135 12.65 -19.41 4.39
CA ASP A 135 14.03 -19.87 4.62
C ASP A 135 14.93 -18.79 5.25
N ARG A 136 14.64 -17.50 5.03
CA ARG A 136 15.38 -16.38 5.61
C ARG A 136 15.04 -16.11 7.08
N GLY A 137 14.00 -16.75 7.62
CA GLY A 137 13.61 -16.65 9.02
C GLY A 137 13.11 -15.25 9.40
N PHE A 138 11.80 -15.03 9.28
CA PHE A 138 11.10 -13.94 9.94
C PHE A 138 10.36 -14.45 11.16
#